data_AF-A0A367IHN6-F1
#
_entry.id   AF-A0A367IHN6-F1
#
_cell.length_a   1.000
_cell.length_b   1.000
_cell.length_c   1.000
_cell.angle_alpha   90.00
_cell.angle_beta   90.00
_cell.angle_gamma   90.00
#
_symmetry.space_group_name_H-M   'P 1'
#
loop_
_entity.id
_entity.type
_entity.pdbx_description
1 polymer ?
#
loop_
_entity_poly.entity_id
_entity_poly.type
_entity_poly.pdbx_seq_one_letter_code
_entity_poly.pdbx_strand_id
1 'polypeptide(L)'
;MKAENVVISIAGICTIVFFYLVMTPTDSVQDENNWQISNVCLDDHNSLDTHEHVQLTIIINGTQVEISPNIGIGDPGCNGMKGIHTHDDTGKLHIETPSPMPAPLGAFFEIWGESFSDEGIMGNNADDEHEVVLTVNGEVNSLYEEYLMEDGDIIEIEYGLK
;
A
#
# COMPACT_ATOMS: atom_id res chain seq x y z
N MET A 1 2.63 59.50 -18.96
CA MET A 1 3.24 58.25 -18.43
C MET A 1 2.08 57.34 -18.03
N LYS A 2 1.58 56.52 -18.97
CA LYS A 2 1.83 55.07 -19.10
C LYS A 2 1.19 54.23 -17.98
N ALA A 3 -0.14 54.20 -17.94
CA ALA A 3 -0.92 53.22 -17.14
C ALA A 3 -1.04 51.85 -17.82
N GLU A 4 -0.55 51.71 -19.06
CA GLU A 4 -0.72 50.50 -19.89
C GLU A 4 0.38 49.43 -19.66
N ASN A 5 1.43 49.75 -18.88
CA ASN A 5 2.52 48.80 -18.61
C ASN A 5 2.36 48.04 -17.27
N VAL A 6 1.41 48.46 -16.42
CA VAL A 6 1.22 47.85 -15.08
C VAL A 6 0.33 46.61 -15.15
N VAL A 7 -0.67 46.59 -16.03
CA VAL A 7 -1.64 45.48 -16.13
C VAL A 7 -1.02 44.21 -16.75
N ILE A 8 -0.14 44.37 -17.75
CA ILE A 8 0.52 43.25 -18.43
C ILE A 8 1.52 42.55 -17.51
N SER A 9 2.13 43.29 -16.58
CA SER A 9 3.13 42.75 -15.66
C SER A 9 2.50 41.84 -14.58
N ILE A 10 1.27 42.13 -14.14
CA ILE A 10 0.58 41.33 -13.12
C ILE A 10 0.05 40.02 -13.73
N ALA A 11 -0.52 40.08 -14.93
CA ALA A 11 -1.05 38.90 -15.62
C ALA A 11 0.05 37.88 -15.97
N GLY A 12 1.24 38.34 -16.39
CA GLY A 12 2.37 37.48 -16.70
C GLY A 12 2.99 36.80 -15.47
N ILE A 13 3.00 37.47 -14.31
CA ILE A 13 3.51 36.88 -13.07
C ILE A 13 2.54 35.82 -12.53
N CYS A 14 1.22 36.08 -12.58
CA CYS A 14 0.21 35.11 -12.11
C CYS A 14 0.19 33.81 -12.94
N THR A 15 0.34 33.88 -14.26
CA THR A 15 0.41 32.66 -15.10
C THR A 15 1.70 31.89 -14.92
N ILE A 16 2.85 32.55 -14.70
CA ILE A 16 4.11 31.86 -14.41
C ILE A 16 4.04 31.16 -13.05
N VAL A 17 3.49 31.80 -12.02
CA VAL A 17 3.28 31.17 -10.71
C VAL A 17 2.33 29.98 -10.83
N PHE A 18 1.23 30.11 -11.57
CA PHE A 18 0.29 29.02 -11.80
C PHE A 18 0.93 27.85 -12.58
N PHE A 19 1.71 28.13 -13.63
CA PHE A 19 2.45 27.10 -14.36
C PHE A 19 3.53 26.45 -13.51
N TYR A 20 4.20 27.19 -12.62
CA TYR A 20 5.17 26.64 -11.69
C TYR A 20 4.49 25.74 -10.64
N LEU A 21 3.28 26.11 -10.18
CA LEU A 21 2.44 25.32 -9.28
C LEU A 21 1.85 24.06 -9.94
N VAL A 22 1.69 24.06 -11.27
CA VAL A 22 1.23 22.89 -12.04
C VAL A 22 2.40 22.02 -12.55
N MET A 23 3.62 22.57 -12.61
CA MET A 23 4.85 21.88 -12.99
C MET A 23 5.63 21.33 -11.80
N THR A 24 5.25 21.64 -10.56
CA THR A 24 5.70 20.80 -9.45
C THR A 24 5.09 19.42 -9.69
N PRO A 25 5.90 18.36 -9.77
CA PRO A 25 5.32 17.03 -9.66
C PRO A 25 4.48 17.08 -8.38
N THR A 26 3.20 16.77 -8.50
CA THR A 26 2.50 16.19 -7.36
C THR A 26 3.22 14.86 -7.16
N ASP A 27 4.33 14.92 -6.41
CA ASP A 27 4.77 13.77 -5.66
C ASP A 27 3.52 13.40 -4.88
N SER A 28 2.88 12.31 -5.33
CA SER A 28 1.88 11.62 -4.55
C SER A 28 2.51 11.45 -3.18
N VAL A 29 2.05 12.24 -2.21
CA VAL A 29 2.29 11.96 -0.82
C VAL A 29 1.53 10.66 -0.61
N GLN A 30 2.18 9.53 -0.89
CA GLN A 30 1.86 8.33 -0.15
C GLN A 30 2.05 8.79 1.30
N ASP A 31 0.96 8.89 2.05
CA ASP A 31 1.04 8.87 3.50
C ASP A 31 1.69 7.51 3.81
N GLU A 32 3.03 7.47 3.78
CA GLU A 32 3.80 6.30 4.12
C GLU A 32 3.58 6.10 5.62
N ASN A 33 2.55 5.33 5.94
CA ASN A 33 2.37 4.81 7.27
C ASN A 33 3.67 4.10 7.64
N ASN A 34 4.44 4.70 8.56
CA ASN A 34 5.74 4.19 8.97
C ASN A 34 5.53 2.99 9.91
N TRP A 35 5.04 1.88 9.36
CA TRP A 35 4.77 0.68 10.11
C TRP A 35 6.09 0.03 10.51
N GLN A 36 6.26 -0.21 11.81
CA GLN A 36 7.53 -0.73 12.34
C GLN A 36 7.88 -2.11 11.76
N ILE A 37 6.88 -2.92 11.42
CA ILE A 37 7.06 -4.25 10.84
C ILE A 37 7.69 -4.22 9.44
N SER A 38 7.46 -3.17 8.65
CA SER A 38 8.07 -2.96 7.33
C SER A 38 9.60 -2.79 7.39
N ASN A 39 10.11 -2.37 8.56
CA ASN A 39 11.52 -2.19 8.84
C ASN A 39 12.21 -3.44 9.41
N VAL A 40 11.46 -4.49 9.75
CA VAL A 40 12.04 -5.76 10.22
C VAL A 40 12.86 -6.39 9.09
N CYS A 41 14.02 -6.93 9.44
CA CYS A 41 14.87 -7.69 8.53
C CYS A 41 15.45 -8.90 9.28
N LEU A 42 15.06 -10.09 8.87
CA LEU A 42 15.42 -11.37 9.49
C LEU A 42 16.42 -12.11 8.62
N ASP A 43 17.49 -12.65 9.22
CA ASP A 43 18.49 -13.44 8.50
C ASP A 43 17.97 -14.84 8.12
N ASP A 44 17.05 -15.40 8.92
CA ASP A 44 16.43 -16.71 8.73
C ASP A 44 15.13 -16.84 9.57
N HIS A 45 14.52 -18.03 9.55
CA HIS A 45 13.34 -18.38 10.36
C HIS A 45 13.68 -18.85 11.79
N ASN A 46 14.92 -18.70 12.25
CA ASN A 46 15.32 -19.20 13.57
C ASN A 46 15.08 -18.13 14.64
N SER A 47 14.60 -18.57 15.81
CA SER A 47 14.41 -17.72 16.99
C SER A 47 13.42 -16.56 16.78
N LEU A 48 12.29 -16.85 16.13
CA LEU A 48 11.17 -15.91 16.00
C LEU A 48 10.31 -15.94 17.26
N ASP A 49 9.89 -14.76 17.73
CA ASP A 49 8.91 -14.64 18.81
C ASP A 49 7.47 -14.75 18.26
N THR A 50 7.26 -14.30 17.02
CA THR A 50 5.99 -14.38 16.30
C THR A 50 6.21 -15.09 14.96
N HIS A 51 5.32 -16.02 14.62
CA HIS A 51 5.27 -16.70 13.32
C HIS A 51 3.81 -17.05 13.04
N GLU A 52 3.15 -16.19 12.27
CA GLU A 52 1.73 -16.27 11.94
C GLU A 52 1.55 -16.36 10.42
N HIS A 53 0.42 -16.92 10.00
CA HIS A 53 0.09 -17.11 8.59
C HIS A 53 -1.27 -16.56 8.24
N VAL A 54 -1.33 -15.80 7.14
CA VAL A 54 -2.56 -15.21 6.61
C VAL A 54 -2.71 -15.62 5.16
N GLN A 55 -3.94 -15.84 4.72
CA GLN A 55 -4.25 -16.06 3.31
C GLN A 55 -4.81 -14.76 2.71
N LEU A 56 -4.13 -14.20 1.70
CA LEU A 56 -4.60 -13.03 0.98
C LEU A 56 -5.05 -13.43 -0.44
N THR A 57 -6.20 -12.91 -0.85
CA THR A 57 -6.70 -12.94 -2.23
C THR A 57 -7.05 -11.52 -2.67
N ILE A 58 -6.61 -11.13 -3.86
CA ILE A 58 -6.92 -9.83 -4.46
C ILE A 58 -7.62 -10.06 -5.78
N ILE A 59 -8.75 -9.40 -6.00
CA ILE A 59 -9.55 -9.48 -7.21
C ILE A 59 -9.73 -8.07 -7.77
N ILE A 60 -9.36 -7.86 -9.03
CA ILE A 60 -9.55 -6.58 -9.73
C ILE A 60 -10.44 -6.85 -10.94
N ASN A 61 -11.63 -6.24 -10.95
CA ASN A 61 -12.65 -6.38 -12.00
C ASN A 61 -12.94 -7.85 -12.34
N GLY A 62 -13.14 -8.68 -11.31
CA GLY A 62 -13.41 -10.12 -11.44
C GLY A 62 -12.21 -10.97 -11.86
N THR A 63 -11.01 -10.41 -11.96
CA THR A 63 -9.77 -11.13 -12.25
C THR A 63 -8.89 -11.20 -11.01
N GLN A 64 -8.53 -12.40 -10.58
CA GLN A 64 -7.62 -12.58 -9.45
C GLN A 64 -6.20 -12.10 -9.84
N VAL A 65 -5.60 -11.29 -8.96
CA VAL A 65 -4.22 -10.83 -9.07
C VAL A 65 -3.29 -11.92 -8.52
N GLU A 66 -2.21 -12.20 -9.24
CA GLU A 66 -1.15 -13.09 -8.79
C GLU A 66 -0.27 -12.37 -7.75
N ILE A 67 -0.17 -12.93 -6.55
CA ILE A 67 0.78 -12.49 -5.53
C ILE A 67 2.06 -13.28 -5.75
N SER A 68 3.12 -12.63 -6.20
CA SER A 68 4.38 -13.32 -6.56
C SER A 68 5.08 -13.94 -5.34
N PRO A 69 5.87 -15.01 -5.54
CA PRO A 69 6.73 -15.54 -4.50
C PRO A 69 7.88 -14.58 -4.19
N ASN A 70 8.43 -14.67 -2.97
CA ASN A 70 9.59 -13.91 -2.49
C ASN A 70 9.38 -12.39 -2.37
N ILE A 71 8.13 -11.94 -2.22
CA ILE A 71 7.87 -10.55 -1.84
C ILE A 71 8.44 -10.34 -0.43
N GLY A 72 9.23 -9.27 -0.24
CA GLY A 72 9.90 -9.00 1.03
C GLY A 72 11.14 -9.84 1.29
N ILE A 73 11.68 -10.57 0.30
CA ILE A 73 12.88 -11.42 0.47
C ILE A 73 14.02 -10.91 -0.41
N GLY A 74 15.15 -10.55 0.23
CA GLY A 74 16.35 -10.09 -0.47
C GLY A 74 16.25 -8.66 -1.01
N ASP A 75 15.32 -7.87 -0.47
CA ASP A 75 15.12 -6.47 -0.87
C ASP A 75 16.35 -5.60 -0.60
N PRO A 76 16.58 -4.54 -1.39
CA PRO A 76 17.63 -3.56 -1.10
C PRO A 76 17.50 -3.00 0.32
N GLY A 77 18.57 -3.12 1.12
CA GLY A 77 18.56 -2.71 2.53
C GLY A 77 18.16 -3.80 3.51
N CYS A 78 17.67 -4.95 3.03
CA CYS A 78 17.45 -6.16 3.81
C CYS A 78 17.87 -7.42 3.02
N ASN A 79 19.06 -7.95 3.27
CA ASN A 79 19.57 -9.16 2.61
C ASN A 79 18.96 -10.46 3.18
N GLY A 80 17.73 -10.40 3.68
CA GLY A 80 17.02 -11.43 4.42
C GLY A 80 15.51 -11.32 4.14
N MET A 81 14.68 -11.58 5.15
CA MET A 81 13.22 -11.53 5.03
C MET A 81 12.65 -10.35 5.81
N LYS A 82 11.73 -9.61 5.18
CA LYS A 82 10.93 -8.58 5.83
C LYS A 82 9.95 -9.20 6.82
N GLY A 83 9.46 -8.38 7.77
CA GLY A 83 8.54 -8.83 8.81
C GLY A 83 7.23 -9.42 8.28
N ILE A 84 6.85 -9.06 7.06
CA ILE A 84 5.79 -9.71 6.30
C ILE A 84 6.34 -10.09 4.92
N HIS A 85 6.19 -11.34 4.50
CA HIS A 85 6.76 -11.82 3.22
C HIS A 85 6.00 -13.01 2.64
N THR A 86 6.33 -13.41 1.41
CA THR A 86 5.78 -14.60 0.74
C THR A 86 6.88 -15.58 0.35
N HIS A 87 6.58 -16.88 0.36
CA HIS A 87 7.47 -17.94 -0.16
C HIS A 87 7.02 -18.51 -1.51
N ASP A 88 5.73 -18.42 -1.81
CA ASP A 88 5.11 -18.99 -3.00
C ASP A 88 4.05 -18.04 -3.60
N ASP A 89 3.39 -18.49 -4.66
CA ASP A 89 2.37 -17.75 -5.41
C ASP A 89 0.93 -18.00 -4.92
N THR A 90 0.77 -18.66 -3.76
CA THR A 90 -0.57 -19.04 -3.26
C THR A 90 -1.32 -17.89 -2.60
N GLY A 91 -0.66 -16.75 -2.37
CA GLY A 91 -1.18 -15.64 -1.57
C GLY A 91 -1.02 -15.83 -0.05
N LYS A 92 -0.27 -16.84 0.37
CA LYS A 92 0.06 -17.04 1.79
C LYS A 92 1.10 -16.02 2.25
N LEU A 93 0.71 -15.16 3.19
CA LEU A 93 1.59 -14.24 3.87
C LEU A 93 2.17 -14.88 5.13
N HIS A 94 3.46 -14.65 5.35
CA HIS A 94 4.18 -15.00 6.56
C HIS A 94 4.43 -13.74 7.37
N ILE A 95 3.96 -13.71 8.62
CA ILE A 95 4.20 -12.61 9.56
C ILE A 95 5.18 -13.14 10.60
N GLU A 96 6.42 -12.67 10.52
CA GLU A 96 7.53 -13.18 11.32
C GLU A 96 8.32 -12.02 11.92
N THR A 97 8.41 -11.97 13.24
CA THR A 97 9.03 -10.84 13.94
C THR A 97 9.89 -11.29 15.13
N PRO A 98 10.94 -10.53 15.49
CA PRO A 98 11.82 -10.85 16.61
C PRO A 98 11.20 -10.51 17.98
N SER A 99 10.02 -9.90 17.98
CA SER A 99 9.20 -9.58 19.16
C SER A 99 7.75 -9.34 18.71
N PRO A 100 6.74 -9.55 19.56
CA PRO A 100 5.36 -9.23 19.23
C PRO A 100 5.19 -7.75 18.83
N MET A 101 4.59 -7.51 17.67
CA MET A 101 4.28 -6.17 17.16
C MET A 101 3.06 -6.22 16.24
N PRO A 102 2.36 -5.10 16.02
CA PRO A 102 1.24 -5.05 15.10
C PRO A 102 1.68 -5.37 13.67
N ALA A 103 0.84 -6.11 12.93
CA ALA A 103 0.99 -6.41 11.52
C ALA A 103 -0.20 -5.86 10.71
N PRO A 104 -0.24 -4.54 10.42
CA PRO A 104 -1.27 -3.96 9.57
C PRO A 104 -1.20 -4.54 8.15
N LEU A 105 -2.33 -4.80 7.53
CA LEU A 105 -2.43 -5.30 6.15
C LEU A 105 -1.70 -4.38 5.18
N GLY A 106 -1.80 -3.07 5.36
CA GLY A 106 -1.10 -2.11 4.52
C GLY A 106 0.43 -2.25 4.58
N ALA A 107 1.01 -2.73 5.69
CA ALA A 107 2.46 -2.92 5.79
C ALA A 107 2.98 -3.96 4.80
N PHE A 108 2.16 -4.96 4.47
CA PHE A 108 2.49 -5.88 3.38
C PHE A 108 2.52 -5.16 2.02
N PHE A 109 1.55 -4.28 1.75
CA PHE A 109 1.52 -3.50 0.51
C PHE A 109 2.68 -2.51 0.40
N GLU A 110 3.11 -1.89 1.51
CA GLU A 110 4.34 -1.09 1.56
C GLU A 110 5.58 -1.92 1.20
N ILE A 111 5.73 -3.10 1.80
CA ILE A 111 6.85 -4.02 1.49
C ILE A 111 6.80 -4.46 0.02
N TRP A 112 5.62 -4.74 -0.51
CA TRP A 112 5.43 -5.13 -1.90
C TRP A 112 5.68 -3.95 -2.87
N GLY A 113 5.50 -2.71 -2.41
CA GLY A 113 5.59 -1.51 -3.25
C GLY A 113 4.31 -1.23 -4.04
N GLU A 114 3.18 -1.74 -3.56
CA GLU A 114 1.85 -1.56 -4.16
C GLU A 114 0.99 -0.63 -3.29
N SER A 115 0.03 0.07 -3.91
CA SER A 115 -0.89 0.96 -3.17
C SER A 115 -2.12 0.19 -2.68
N PHE A 116 -2.57 0.44 -1.45
CA PHE A 116 -3.84 -0.08 -0.93
C PHE A 116 -4.43 0.86 0.12
N SER A 117 -5.67 1.27 -0.10
CA SER A 117 -6.53 1.94 0.88
C SER A 117 -8.01 1.76 0.54
N ASP A 118 -8.90 2.38 1.31
CA ASP A 118 -10.32 2.50 0.96
C ASP A 118 -10.57 3.32 -0.32
N GLU A 119 -9.63 4.18 -0.69
CA GLU A 119 -9.69 5.00 -1.90
C GLU A 119 -9.18 4.27 -3.16
N GLY A 120 -8.48 3.13 -3.02
CA GLY A 120 -7.99 2.40 -4.18
C GLY A 120 -6.98 1.29 -3.91
N ILE A 121 -6.70 0.49 -4.93
CA ILE A 121 -5.74 -0.61 -4.87
C ILE A 121 -4.96 -0.76 -6.19
N MET A 122 -3.63 -0.88 -6.09
CA MET A 122 -2.70 -1.07 -7.21
C MET A 122 -2.95 -0.09 -8.37
N GLY A 123 -3.15 1.20 -8.05
CA GLY A 123 -3.45 2.26 -9.02
C GLY A 123 -4.90 2.32 -9.56
N ASN A 124 -5.80 1.44 -9.10
CA ASN A 124 -7.24 1.50 -9.39
C ASN A 124 -7.92 2.33 -8.29
N ASN A 125 -8.49 3.48 -8.66
CA ASN A 125 -9.11 4.39 -7.70
C ASN A 125 -10.61 4.11 -7.61
N ALA A 126 -11.14 4.07 -6.39
CA ALA A 126 -12.57 4.06 -6.16
C ALA A 126 -13.21 5.36 -6.66
N ASP A 127 -14.42 5.26 -7.21
CA ASP A 127 -15.17 6.40 -7.74
C ASP A 127 -16.67 6.22 -7.52
N ASP A 128 -17.53 6.91 -8.29
CA ASP A 128 -18.98 6.75 -8.16
C ASP A 128 -19.47 5.35 -8.56
N GLU A 129 -18.77 4.67 -9.47
CA GLU A 129 -19.14 3.38 -10.05
C GLU A 129 -18.35 2.20 -9.47
N HIS A 130 -17.14 2.44 -8.96
CA HIS A 130 -16.24 1.41 -8.44
C HIS A 130 -15.93 1.59 -6.95
N GLU A 131 -15.67 0.49 -6.26
CA GLU A 131 -15.25 0.47 -4.86
C GLU A 131 -14.19 -0.59 -4.58
N VAL A 132 -13.51 -0.44 -3.45
CA VAL A 132 -12.67 -1.46 -2.83
C VAL A 132 -13.44 -2.05 -1.66
N VAL A 133 -13.63 -3.37 -1.66
CA VAL A 133 -14.26 -4.10 -0.55
C VAL A 133 -13.21 -4.99 0.11
N LEU A 134 -12.98 -4.77 1.40
CA LEU A 134 -12.20 -5.66 2.25
C LEU A 134 -13.12 -6.63 2.99
N THR A 135 -12.89 -7.92 2.82
CA THR A 135 -13.55 -8.99 3.56
C THR A 135 -12.52 -9.78 4.35
N VAL A 136 -12.81 -10.01 5.63
CA VAL A 136 -11.97 -10.81 6.53
C VAL A 136 -12.82 -11.93 7.11
N ASN A 137 -12.39 -13.17 6.90
CA ASN A 137 -13.08 -14.37 7.38
C ASN A 137 -14.56 -14.44 6.93
N GLY A 138 -14.85 -13.89 5.74
CA GLY A 138 -16.19 -13.85 5.15
C GLY A 138 -17.06 -12.66 5.58
N GLU A 139 -16.57 -11.76 6.43
CA GLU A 139 -17.28 -10.58 6.90
C GLU A 139 -16.61 -9.29 6.40
N VAL A 140 -17.42 -8.30 5.99
CA VAL A 140 -16.91 -7.01 5.51
C VAL A 140 -16.21 -6.27 6.66
N ASN A 141 -15.04 -5.72 6.36
CA ASN A 141 -14.22 -4.94 7.28
C ASN A 141 -13.92 -3.56 6.66
N SER A 142 -13.87 -2.52 7.49
CA SER A 142 -13.67 -1.14 7.05
C SER A 142 -12.39 -0.51 7.59
N LEU A 143 -11.42 -1.32 8.03
CA LEU A 143 -10.13 -0.86 8.53
C LEU A 143 -9.07 -0.76 7.42
N TYR A 144 -9.26 -1.46 6.30
CA TYR A 144 -8.39 -1.40 5.11
C TYR A 144 -6.90 -1.56 5.47
N GLU A 145 -6.05 -0.59 5.14
CA GLU A 145 -4.61 -0.60 5.42
C GLU A 145 -4.29 -0.71 6.92
N GLU A 146 -5.19 -0.25 7.79
CA GLU A 146 -5.08 -0.32 9.25
C GLU A 146 -5.60 -1.64 9.84
N TYR A 147 -6.11 -2.56 9.02
CA TYR A 147 -6.56 -3.88 9.50
C TYR A 147 -5.36 -4.64 10.10
N LEU A 148 -5.40 -4.90 11.41
CA LEU A 148 -4.39 -5.70 12.09
C LEU A 148 -4.65 -7.17 11.82
N MET A 149 -3.77 -7.80 11.05
CA MET A 149 -3.91 -9.20 10.68
C MET A 149 -3.69 -10.12 11.89
N GLU A 150 -4.45 -11.21 11.95
CA GLU A 150 -4.33 -12.27 12.96
C GLU A 150 -4.00 -13.63 12.31
N ASP A 151 -3.38 -14.54 13.08
CA ASP A 151 -3.04 -15.88 12.59
C ASP A 151 -4.28 -16.65 12.10
N GLY A 152 -4.19 -17.17 10.88
CA GLY A 152 -5.25 -17.93 10.22
C GLY A 152 -6.28 -17.10 9.48
N ASP A 153 -6.14 -15.77 9.43
CA ASP A 153 -7.06 -14.91 8.68
C ASP A 153 -7.14 -15.29 7.20
N ILE A 154 -8.36 -15.25 6.67
CA ILE A 154 -8.64 -15.32 5.23
C ILE A 154 -9.12 -13.94 4.80
N ILE A 155 -8.26 -13.24 4.08
CA ILE A 155 -8.48 -11.87 3.62
C ILE A 155 -8.75 -11.89 2.12
N GLU A 156 -9.83 -11.23 1.72
CA GLU A 156 -10.17 -10.98 0.33
C GLU A 156 -10.34 -9.47 0.13
N ILE A 157 -9.66 -8.94 -0.89
CA ILE A 157 -9.81 -7.54 -1.33
C ILE A 157 -10.35 -7.57 -2.76
N GLU A 158 -11.51 -6.99 -2.97
CA GLU A 158 -12.12 -6.88 -4.29
C GLU A 158 -12.22 -5.42 -4.72
N TYR A 159 -11.68 -5.09 -5.89
CA TYR A 159 -11.97 -3.86 -6.60
C TYR A 159 -12.89 -4.16 -7.78
N GLY A 160 -14.04 -3.48 -7.86
CA GLY A 160 -15.02 -3.72 -8.91
C GLY A 160 -16.18 -2.73 -8.90
N LEU A 161 -17.18 -2.99 -9.73
CA LEU A 161 -18.41 -2.20 -9.78
C LEU A 161 -19.24 -2.40 -8.50
N LYS A 162 -19.87 -1.32 -8.02
CA LYS A 162 -20.85 -1.31 -6.92
C LYS A 162 -22.17 -2.01 -7.27
#